data_AF-A0A832AQG4-F1
#
_entry.id   AF-A0A832AQG4-F1
#
_cell.length_a   1.000
_cell.length_b   1.000
_cell.length_c   1.000
_cell.angle_alpha   90.00
_cell.angle_beta   90.00
_cell.angle_gamma   90.00
#
_symmetry.space_group_name_H-M   'P 1'
#
loop_
_entity.id
_entity.type
_entity.pdbx_description
1 polymer ?
#
loop_
_entity_poly.entity_id
_entity_poly.type
_entity_poly.pdbx_seq_one_letter_code
_entity_poly.pdbx_strand_id
1 'polypeptide(L)'
;MTDGQQAHLFASLVAFHELVRQMERVGRQGKSPVAGQELTPLQTDTWQGIEELLDAARDRLEDAVRRMAPGRLESRDAQEGLGATLFWLAILLRQLNEEVIDDLDPARVERKFGAMTEDERVELAELVRELRRCTHQVQQLLEAARRA
;
A
#
# COMPACT_ATOMS: atom_id res chain seq x y z
N MET A 1 -14.09 5.21 19.42
CA MET A 1 -13.39 4.24 18.56
C MET A 1 -12.70 3.24 19.45
N THR A 2 -12.58 1.99 19.02
CA THR A 2 -11.72 0.98 19.69
C THR A 2 -10.25 1.27 19.41
N ASP A 3 -9.34 0.73 20.22
CA ASP A 3 -7.89 0.87 20.02
C ASP A 3 -7.44 0.40 18.63
N GLY A 4 -8.05 -0.68 18.13
CA GLY A 4 -7.80 -1.19 16.77
C GLY A 4 -8.27 -0.23 15.68
N GLN A 5 -9.42 0.44 15.87
CA GLN A 5 -9.89 1.47 14.93
C GLN A 5 -8.97 2.70 14.94
N GLN A 6 -8.48 3.11 16.12
CA GLN A 6 -7.54 4.23 16.24
C GLN A 6 -6.19 3.91 15.60
N ALA A 7 -5.68 2.69 15.80
CA ALA A 7 -4.47 2.20 15.15
C ALA A 7 -4.64 2.17 13.62
N HIS A 8 -5.78 1.68 13.12
CA HIS A 8 -6.05 1.67 11.69
C HIS A 8 -6.08 3.08 11.09
N LEU A 9 -6.79 4.02 11.73
CA LEU A 9 -6.87 5.40 11.26
C LEU A 9 -5.49 6.09 11.24
N PHE A 10 -4.68 5.90 12.29
CA PHE A 10 -3.32 6.42 12.34
C PHE A 10 -2.41 5.79 11.27
N ALA A 11 -2.50 4.48 11.07
CA ALA A 11 -1.75 3.79 10.02
C ALA A 11 -2.16 4.27 8.62
N SER A 12 -3.44 4.55 8.38
CA SER A 12 -3.90 5.15 7.13
C SER A 12 -3.25 6.52 6.89
N LEU A 13 -3.08 7.35 7.92
CA LEU A 13 -2.35 8.62 7.81
C LEU A 13 -0.88 8.41 7.44
N VAL A 14 -0.20 7.45 8.09
CA VAL A 14 1.20 7.12 7.77
C VAL A 14 1.36 6.61 6.34
N ALA A 15 0.49 5.69 5.91
CA ALA A 15 0.47 5.17 4.55
C ALA A 15 0.17 6.27 3.53
N PHE A 16 -0.76 7.18 3.84
CA PHE A 16 -1.06 8.34 3.00
C PHE A 16 0.17 9.24 2.80
N HIS A 17 0.92 9.53 3.88
CA HIS A 17 2.16 10.30 3.77
C HIS A 17 3.20 9.64 2.87
N GLU A 18 3.35 8.32 2.96
CA GLU A 18 4.30 7.60 2.12
C GLU A 18 3.88 7.61 0.64
N LEU A 19 2.59 7.42 0.36
CA LEU A 19 2.05 7.50 -0.99
C LEU A 19 2.23 8.89 -1.59
N VAL A 20 1.95 9.97 -0.84
CA VAL A 20 2.16 11.35 -1.31
C VAL A 20 3.63 11.60 -1.64
N ARG A 21 4.57 11.11 -0.81
CA ARG A 21 6.01 11.20 -1.10
C ARG A 21 6.39 10.45 -2.37
N GLN A 22 5.81 9.29 -2.60
CA GLN A 22 6.03 8.53 -3.84
C GLN A 22 5.46 9.26 -5.05
N MET A 23 4.26 9.84 -4.93
CA MET A 23 3.66 10.67 -5.98
C MET A 23 4.53 11.89 -6.31
N GLU A 24 5.12 12.54 -5.31
CA GLU A 24 6.06 13.64 -5.54
C GLU A 24 7.29 13.19 -6.32
N ARG A 25 7.89 12.05 -5.94
CA ARG A 25 9.03 11.49 -6.68
C ARG A 25 8.69 11.21 -8.14
N VAL A 26 7.49 10.70 -8.42
CA VAL A 26 7.04 10.39 -9.78
C VAL A 26 6.66 11.66 -10.55
N GLY A 27 5.69 12.41 -10.05
CA GLY A 27 5.07 13.54 -10.75
C GLY A 27 5.96 14.77 -10.84
N ARG A 28 6.70 15.09 -9.76
CA ARG A 28 7.57 16.27 -9.72
C ARG A 28 8.98 15.98 -10.19
N GLN A 29 9.54 14.83 -9.81
CA GLN A 29 10.96 14.53 -10.04
C GLN A 29 11.20 13.61 -11.24
N GLY A 30 10.15 13.04 -11.84
CA GLY A 30 10.30 12.10 -12.95
C GLY A 30 11.04 10.82 -12.54
N LYS A 31 11.02 10.43 -11.27
CA LYS A 31 11.72 9.23 -10.80
C LYS A 31 10.74 8.06 -10.77
N SER A 32 10.98 7.06 -11.60
CA SER A 32 10.20 5.82 -11.56
C SER A 32 10.25 5.18 -10.17
N PRO A 33 9.12 4.64 -9.65
CA PRO A 33 9.08 3.93 -8.38
C PRO A 33 9.67 2.50 -8.49
N VAL A 34 9.80 1.98 -9.71
CA VAL A 34 10.40 0.67 -10.05
C VAL A 34 11.62 0.89 -10.94
N ALA A 35 12.74 0.28 -10.58
CA ALA A 35 14.10 0.69 -10.96
C ALA A 35 14.35 1.05 -12.44
N GLY A 36 15.19 2.08 -12.66
CA GLY A 36 16.05 2.25 -13.83
C GLY A 36 15.61 3.23 -14.91
N GLN A 37 14.32 3.57 -15.01
CA GLN A 37 13.81 4.50 -16.02
C GLN A 37 13.46 5.86 -15.44
N GLU A 38 13.90 6.93 -16.12
CA GLU A 38 13.40 8.27 -15.87
C GLU A 38 12.04 8.45 -16.56
N LEU A 39 11.10 9.06 -15.84
CA LEU A 39 9.80 9.47 -16.33
C LEU A 39 9.88 10.97 -16.66
N THR A 40 9.02 11.42 -17.58
CA THR A 40 8.86 12.85 -17.82
C THR A 40 8.11 13.47 -16.63
N PRO A 41 8.69 14.46 -15.92
CA PRO A 41 7.97 15.18 -14.88
C PRO A 41 6.74 15.89 -15.44
N LEU A 42 5.72 16.09 -14.60
CA LEU A 42 4.60 16.94 -14.94
C LEU A 42 5.04 18.40 -15.06
N GLN A 43 4.30 19.18 -15.85
CA GLN A 43 4.44 20.63 -15.86
C GLN A 43 4.19 21.19 -14.46
N THR A 44 4.93 22.24 -14.09
CA THR A 44 4.89 22.83 -12.75
C THR A 44 3.47 23.20 -12.31
N ASP A 45 2.70 23.87 -13.16
CA ASP A 45 1.33 24.28 -12.84
C ASP A 45 0.41 23.07 -12.61
N THR A 46 0.59 22.00 -13.39
CA THR A 46 -0.14 20.74 -13.23
C THR A 46 0.22 20.05 -11.91
N TRP A 47 1.52 19.99 -11.58
CA TRP A 47 1.95 19.42 -10.30
C TRP A 47 1.43 20.25 -9.11
N GLN A 48 1.49 21.57 -9.20
CA GLN A 48 1.03 22.46 -8.13
C GLN A 48 -0.46 22.26 -7.83
N GLY A 49 -1.31 22.14 -8.85
CA GLY A 49 -2.73 21.84 -8.65
C GLY A 49 -2.98 20.48 -7.99
N ILE A 50 -2.13 19.47 -8.25
CA ILE A 50 -2.20 18.16 -7.59
C ILE A 50 -1.71 18.28 -6.14
N GLU A 51 -0.59 18.95 -5.91
CA GLU A 51 0.03 19.17 -4.61
C GLU A 51 -0.93 19.86 -3.63
N GLU A 52 -1.63 20.91 -4.09
CA GLU A 52 -2.64 21.63 -3.29
C GLU A 52 -3.79 20.69 -2.83
N LEU A 53 -4.25 19.79 -3.71
CA LEU A 53 -5.30 18.82 -3.38
C LEU A 53 -4.81 17.74 -2.42
N LEU A 54 -3.58 17.25 -2.60
CA LEU A 54 -2.96 16.26 -1.73
C LEU A 54 -2.70 16.83 -0.33
N ASP A 55 -2.26 18.08 -0.25
CA ASP A 55 -2.06 18.80 1.01
C ASP A 55 -3.40 19.00 1.73
N ALA A 56 -4.44 19.43 1.03
CA ALA A 56 -5.77 19.57 1.63
C ALA A 56 -6.33 18.22 2.15
N ALA A 57 -6.06 17.12 1.43
CA ALA A 57 -6.44 15.77 1.87
C ALA A 57 -5.63 15.32 3.09
N ARG A 58 -4.31 15.60 3.11
CA ARG A 58 -3.42 15.36 4.25
C ARG A 58 -3.96 16.05 5.50
N ASP A 59 -4.22 17.34 5.42
CA ASP A 59 -4.64 18.15 6.55
C ASP A 59 -5.97 17.65 7.14
N ARG A 60 -6.93 17.27 6.27
CA ARG A 60 -8.19 16.67 6.69
C ARG A 60 -8.00 15.33 7.41
N LEU A 61 -7.07 14.50 6.95
CA LEU A 61 -6.78 13.21 7.55
C LEU A 61 -6.04 13.37 8.88
N GLU A 62 -5.07 14.30 8.96
CA GLU A 62 -4.42 14.67 10.22
C GLU A 62 -5.43 15.19 11.25
N ASP A 63 -6.35 16.06 10.85
CA ASP A 63 -7.39 16.58 11.74
C ASP A 63 -8.38 15.51 12.18
N ALA A 64 -8.67 14.53 11.33
CA ALA A 64 -9.46 13.37 11.72
C ALA A 64 -8.71 12.54 12.78
N VAL A 65 -7.42 12.25 12.57
CA VAL A 65 -6.58 11.52 13.53
C VAL A 65 -6.45 12.29 14.85
N ARG A 66 -6.20 13.61 14.82
CA ARG A 66 -6.13 14.46 16.03
C ARG A 66 -7.37 14.35 16.88
N ARG A 67 -8.56 14.37 16.25
CA ARG A 67 -9.84 14.31 16.98
C ARG A 67 -10.19 12.90 17.44
N MET A 68 -9.89 11.88 16.64
CA MET A 68 -10.41 10.54 16.80
C MET A 68 -9.42 9.56 17.45
N ALA A 69 -8.12 9.86 17.37
CA ALA A 69 -7.00 9.10 17.90
C ALA A 69 -5.89 10.02 18.47
N PRO A 70 -6.21 11.01 19.34
CA PRO A 70 -5.26 12.04 19.79
C PRO A 70 -3.96 11.48 20.36
N GLY A 71 -4.03 10.40 21.17
CA GLY A 71 -2.86 9.79 21.80
C GLY A 71 -1.89 9.09 20.84
N ARG A 72 -2.28 8.84 19.57
CA ARG A 72 -1.41 8.21 18.56
C ARG A 72 -0.45 9.20 17.89
N LEU A 73 -0.82 10.48 17.80
CA LEU A 73 0.05 11.50 17.20
C LEU A 73 1.22 11.87 18.11
N GLU A 74 1.00 11.86 19.42
CA GLU A 74 2.03 12.14 20.43
C GLU A 74 3.05 10.99 20.56
N SER A 75 2.68 9.78 20.13
CA SER A 75 3.51 8.58 20.17
C SER A 75 4.18 8.25 18.83
N ARG A 76 4.22 9.21 17.88
CA ARG A 76 4.81 9.03 16.54
C ARG A 76 6.29 8.59 16.56
N ASP A 77 7.03 8.93 17.61
CA ASP A 77 8.44 8.54 17.79
C ASP A 77 8.63 7.39 18.80
N ALA A 78 7.55 6.83 19.36
CA ALA A 78 7.62 5.70 20.27
C ALA A 78 7.60 4.37 19.50
N GLN A 79 8.37 3.39 19.97
CA GLN A 79 8.29 2.03 19.43
C GLN A 79 6.87 1.48 19.61
N GLU A 80 6.18 1.21 18.50
CA GLU A 80 4.85 0.64 18.56
C GLU A 80 4.89 -0.79 19.12
N GLY A 81 3.86 -1.19 19.86
CA GLY A 81 3.75 -2.55 20.39
C GLY A 81 3.50 -3.60 19.30
N LEU A 82 3.73 -4.88 19.62
CA LEU A 82 3.58 -6.02 18.69
C LEU A 82 2.25 -6.01 17.93
N GLY A 83 1.15 -5.59 18.56
CA GLY A 83 -0.16 -5.51 17.91
C GLY A 83 -0.20 -4.57 16.70
N ALA A 84 0.54 -3.46 16.75
CA ALA A 84 0.67 -2.53 15.63
C ALA A 84 1.52 -3.13 14.50
N THR A 85 2.64 -3.80 14.84
CA THR A 85 3.46 -4.54 13.87
C THR A 85 2.65 -5.59 13.12
N LEU A 86 1.88 -6.43 13.85
CA LEU A 86 1.03 -7.46 13.25
C LEU A 86 -0.08 -6.87 12.37
N PHE A 87 -0.59 -5.71 12.74
CA PHE A 87 -1.58 -4.98 11.95
C PHE A 87 -0.96 -4.45 10.65
N TRP A 88 0.23 -3.85 10.70
CA TRP A 88 0.95 -3.38 9.51
C TRP A 88 1.29 -4.51 8.55
N LEU A 89 1.79 -5.64 9.07
CA LEU A 89 2.05 -6.84 8.25
C LEU A 89 0.78 -7.34 7.57
N ALA A 90 -0.38 -7.27 8.22
CA ALA A 90 -1.65 -7.64 7.59
C ALA A 90 -2.07 -6.67 6.47
N ILE A 91 -1.84 -5.37 6.61
CA ILE A 91 -2.07 -4.39 5.53
C ILE A 91 -1.15 -4.70 4.34
N LEU A 92 0.15 -4.86 4.58
CA LEU A 92 1.13 -5.11 3.52
C LEU A 92 0.83 -6.43 2.80
N LEU A 93 0.43 -7.46 3.53
CA LEU A 93 0.02 -8.74 2.95
C LEU A 93 -1.24 -8.60 2.07
N ARG A 94 -2.21 -7.77 2.48
CA ARG A 94 -3.38 -7.46 1.65
C ARG A 94 -2.97 -6.74 0.37
N GLN A 95 -2.12 -5.72 0.45
CA GLN A 95 -1.62 -5.00 -0.72
C GLN A 95 -0.86 -5.93 -1.67
N LEU A 96 0.00 -6.81 -1.16
CA LEU A 96 0.68 -7.82 -1.98
C LEU A 96 -0.30 -8.70 -2.74
N ASN A 97 -1.39 -9.13 -2.10
CA ASN A 97 -2.42 -9.93 -2.77
C ASN A 97 -3.18 -9.13 -3.83
N GLU A 98 -3.66 -7.93 -3.48
CA GLU A 98 -4.56 -7.13 -4.34
C GLU A 98 -3.84 -6.41 -5.49
N GLU A 99 -2.62 -5.93 -5.26
CA GLU A 99 -1.90 -5.08 -6.22
C GLU A 99 -0.85 -5.83 -7.03
N VAL A 100 -0.31 -6.95 -6.52
CA VAL A 100 0.74 -7.71 -7.20
C VAL A 100 0.22 -9.04 -7.69
N ILE A 101 -0.26 -9.90 -6.79
CA ILE A 101 -0.65 -11.27 -7.13
C ILE A 101 -1.88 -11.27 -8.05
N ASP A 102 -2.88 -10.45 -7.75
CA ASP A 102 -4.06 -10.34 -8.61
C ASP A 102 -3.72 -9.73 -9.97
N ASP A 103 -2.77 -8.81 -10.07
CA ASP A 103 -2.33 -8.25 -11.36
C ASP A 103 -1.56 -9.26 -12.23
N LEU A 104 -1.08 -10.35 -11.64
CA LEU A 104 -0.48 -11.49 -12.33
C LEU A 104 -1.51 -12.57 -12.73
N ASP A 105 -2.80 -12.42 -12.39
CA ASP A 105 -3.83 -13.37 -12.81
C ASP A 105 -3.87 -13.47 -14.35
N PRO A 106 -3.82 -14.68 -14.94
CA PRO A 106 -3.76 -14.82 -16.40
C PRO A 106 -4.89 -14.11 -17.13
N ALA A 107 -6.11 -14.12 -16.59
CA ALA A 107 -7.24 -13.45 -17.21
C ALA A 107 -7.17 -11.91 -17.08
N ARG A 108 -6.45 -11.37 -16.09
CA ARG A 108 -6.14 -9.94 -16.00
C ARG A 108 -5.02 -9.55 -16.96
N VAL A 109 -3.95 -10.34 -17.02
CA VAL A 109 -2.81 -10.12 -17.92
C VAL A 109 -3.29 -10.14 -19.38
N GLU A 110 -4.10 -11.13 -19.77
CA GLU A 110 -4.61 -11.20 -21.14
C GLU A 110 -5.49 -10.00 -21.52
N ARG A 111 -6.29 -9.51 -20.58
CA ARG A 111 -7.11 -8.30 -20.79
C ARG A 111 -6.26 -7.04 -20.96
N LYS A 112 -5.11 -6.95 -20.28
CA LYS A 112 -4.25 -5.75 -20.26
C LYS A 112 -3.22 -5.74 -21.38
N PHE A 113 -2.71 -6.90 -21.79
CA PHE A 113 -1.57 -7.02 -22.70
C PHE A 113 -1.83 -7.87 -23.94
N GLY A 114 -3.00 -8.54 -24.04
CA GLY A 114 -3.36 -9.38 -25.19
C GLY A 114 -3.21 -10.88 -24.92
N ALA A 115 -3.57 -11.69 -25.91
CA ALA A 115 -3.62 -13.15 -25.76
C ALA A 115 -2.26 -13.76 -25.38
N MET A 116 -2.29 -14.73 -24.47
CA MET A 116 -1.14 -15.53 -24.08
C MET A 116 -1.16 -16.88 -24.79
N THR A 117 0.00 -17.50 -24.95
CA THR A 117 0.08 -18.92 -25.32
C THR A 117 -0.42 -19.80 -24.16
N GLU A 118 -0.78 -21.04 -24.46
CA GLU A 118 -1.26 -21.96 -23.42
C GLU A 118 -0.16 -22.26 -22.39
N ASP A 119 1.09 -22.42 -22.82
CA ASP A 119 2.22 -22.66 -21.92
C ASP A 119 2.44 -21.47 -20.97
N GLU A 120 2.44 -20.24 -21.47
CA GLU A 120 2.57 -19.02 -20.63
C GLU A 120 1.39 -18.90 -19.65
N ARG A 121 0.17 -19.22 -20.08
CA ARG A 121 -1.03 -19.20 -19.22
C ARG A 121 -0.89 -20.20 -18.08
N VAL A 122 -0.44 -21.42 -18.38
CA VAL A 122 -0.26 -22.50 -17.39
C VAL A 122 0.82 -22.12 -16.38
N GLU A 123 1.98 -21.66 -16.84
CA GLU A 123 3.10 -21.28 -15.99
C GLU A 123 2.73 -20.11 -15.06
N LEU A 124 2.10 -19.07 -15.60
CA LEU A 124 1.65 -17.93 -14.80
C LEU A 124 0.56 -18.34 -13.79
N ALA A 125 -0.36 -19.22 -14.17
CA ALA A 125 -1.37 -19.75 -13.26
C ALA A 125 -0.77 -20.60 -12.13
N GLU A 126 0.33 -21.31 -12.37
CA GLU A 126 1.08 -22.03 -11.34
C GLU A 126 1.77 -21.08 -10.37
N LEU A 127 2.46 -20.07 -10.89
CA LEU A 127 3.09 -19.03 -10.08
C LEU A 127 2.06 -18.32 -9.17
N VAL A 128 0.92 -17.88 -9.73
CA VAL A 128 -0.13 -17.23 -8.94
C VAL A 128 -0.66 -18.16 -7.84
N ARG A 129 -0.84 -19.46 -8.14
CA ARG A 129 -1.27 -20.45 -7.13
C ARG A 129 -0.25 -20.63 -6.02
N GLU A 130 1.05 -20.65 -6.35
CA GLU A 130 2.12 -20.74 -5.36
C GLU A 130 2.18 -19.49 -4.48
N LEU A 131 2.16 -18.30 -5.09
CA LEU A 131 2.18 -17.03 -4.36
C LEU A 131 0.98 -16.91 -3.40
N ARG A 132 -0.23 -17.27 -3.85
CA ARG A 132 -1.43 -17.29 -2.99
C ARG A 132 -1.32 -18.28 -1.83
N ARG A 133 -0.66 -19.42 -2.04
CA ARG A 133 -0.40 -20.38 -0.96
C ARG A 133 0.56 -19.80 0.07
N CYS A 134 1.63 -19.16 -0.37
CA CYS A 134 2.59 -18.50 0.51
C CYS A 134 1.94 -17.37 1.31
N THR A 135 1.16 -16.48 0.66
CA THR A 135 0.49 -15.39 1.36
C THR A 135 -0.54 -15.89 2.36
N HIS A 136 -1.26 -16.98 2.06
CA HIS A 136 -2.15 -17.63 3.01
C HIS A 136 -1.41 -18.17 4.24
N GLN A 137 -0.25 -18.82 4.06
CA GLN A 137 0.58 -19.28 5.17
C GLN A 137 1.06 -18.13 6.05
N VAL A 138 1.51 -17.02 5.45
CA VAL A 138 1.89 -15.81 6.19
C VAL A 138 0.70 -15.29 6.99
N GLN A 139 -0.49 -15.24 6.41
CA GLN A 139 -1.70 -14.80 7.13
C GLN A 139 -1.97 -15.67 8.36
N GLN A 140 -1.88 -17.00 8.23
CA GLN A 140 -2.07 -17.92 9.35
C GLN A 140 -1.04 -17.71 10.47
N LEU A 141 0.21 -17.43 10.12
CA LEU A 141 1.27 -17.11 11.08
C LEU A 141 0.99 -15.80 11.83
N LEU A 142 0.51 -14.76 11.13
CA LEU A 142 0.13 -13.48 11.74
C LEU A 142 -1.05 -13.64 12.70
N GLU A 143 -2.04 -14.46 12.35
CA GLU A 143 -3.19 -14.77 13.20
C GLU A 143 -2.81 -15.60 14.43
N ALA A 144 -1.84 -16.52 14.31
CA ALA A 144 -1.29 -17.26 15.44
C ALA A 144 -0.56 -16.31 16.40
N ALA A 145 0.31 -15.43 15.88
CA ALA A 145 1.04 -14.45 16.67
C ALA A 145 0.13 -13.44 17.39
N ARG A 146 -1.06 -13.15 16.85
CA ARG A 146 -2.05 -12.27 17.49
C ARG A 146 -2.75 -12.91 18.69
N ARG A 147 -2.76 -14.25 18.77
CA ARG A 147 -3.43 -15.01 19.84
C ARG A 147 -2.48 -15.44 20.98
N ALA A 148 -1.17 -15.32 20.75
CA ALA A 148 -0.12 -15.60 21.74
C ALA A 148 0.06 -14.42 22.70
#